data_AF-A0A955XAG6-F1
#
_entry.id   AF-A0A955XAG6-F1
#
_cell.length_a   1.000
_cell.length_b   1.000
_cell.length_c   1.000
_cell.angle_alpha   90.00
_cell.angle_beta   90.00
_cell.angle_gamma   90.00
#
_symmetry.space_group_name_H-M   'P 1'
#
loop_
_entity.id
_entity.type
_entity.pdbx_description
1 polymer ?
#
loop_
_entity_poly.entity_id
_entity_poly.type
_entity_poly.pdbx_seq_one_letter_code
_entity_poly.pdbx_strand_id
1 'polypeptide(L)'
;MRTPHEPGARPRHDAPSPQPAPELHETGAFPREARIRRRWEFDRIHRDGLRVRTPGFTVVAHKTLTGSRARFGCAVSRKVGKAVIRNRIRRMMKELFRRTAADLPPVDLVVVVRPEAARYAALGLDDIGQELLPALHTAARRVMTHKSRPRRGPGGRRR
;
A
#
# COMPACT_ATOMS: atom_id res chain seq x y z
N MET A 1 5.15 35.46 45.22
CA MET A 1 5.91 35.97 44.05
C MET A 1 6.56 34.81 43.30
N ARG A 2 6.08 34.51 42.09
CA ARG A 2 6.81 34.13 40.85
C ARG A 2 5.83 33.44 39.88
N THR A 3 5.99 33.83 38.62
CA THR A 3 5.14 33.79 37.43
C THR A 3 4.87 32.40 36.82
N PRO A 4 3.89 32.31 35.88
CA PRO A 4 3.34 31.07 35.33
C PRO A 4 4.20 30.52 34.17
N HIS A 5 4.13 29.22 33.91
CA HIS A 5 4.66 28.60 32.70
C HIS A 5 3.55 27.87 31.96
N GLU A 6 3.09 28.47 30.86
CA GLU A 6 2.37 27.77 29.80
C GLU A 6 3.28 26.70 29.18
N PRO A 7 2.68 25.62 28.65
CA PRO A 7 3.04 25.29 27.28
C PRO A 7 1.83 24.90 26.44
N GLY A 8 1.54 25.74 25.43
CA GLY A 8 1.70 25.37 24.02
C GLY A 8 1.01 24.12 23.48
N ALA A 9 0.04 24.39 22.60
CA ALA A 9 -0.29 23.63 21.37
C ALA A 9 -1.11 22.32 21.45
N ARG A 10 -2.38 22.44 21.03
CA ARG A 10 -3.14 21.41 20.29
C ARG A 10 -2.59 21.34 18.84
N PRO A 11 -2.86 20.31 17.97
CA PRO A 11 -3.92 19.30 18.05
C PRO A 11 -3.54 17.84 17.68
N ARG A 12 -4.45 16.94 18.07
CA ARG A 12 -4.98 15.74 17.38
C ARG A 12 -4.13 15.14 16.24
N HIS A 13 -3.81 13.83 16.32
CA HIS A 13 -3.83 12.92 15.16
C HIS A 13 -3.77 11.45 15.64
N ASP A 14 -4.91 10.78 15.51
CA ASP A 14 -5.12 9.33 15.67
C ASP A 14 -4.18 8.57 14.72
N ALA A 15 -3.21 7.85 15.29
CA ALA A 15 -2.38 6.94 14.52
C ALA A 15 -3.07 5.55 14.52
N PRO A 16 -3.31 4.91 13.35
CA PRO A 16 -4.01 3.64 13.32
C PRO A 16 -3.06 2.43 13.47
N SER A 17 -3.59 1.45 14.20
CA SER A 17 -3.04 0.17 14.68
C SER A 17 -2.12 -0.61 13.72
N PRO A 18 -1.13 -1.37 14.23
CA PRO A 18 -0.35 -2.31 13.44
C PRO A 18 -1.31 -3.38 12.90
N GLN A 19 -1.52 -3.40 11.59
CA GLN A 19 -2.28 -4.44 10.91
C GLN A 19 -1.45 -5.75 10.97
N PRO A 20 -2.06 -6.92 11.25
CA PRO A 20 -1.35 -8.19 11.18
C PRO A 20 -0.79 -8.40 9.77
N ALA A 21 0.44 -8.91 9.70
CA ALA A 21 1.15 -9.17 8.46
C ALA A 21 0.24 -9.93 7.46
N PRO A 22 0.10 -9.43 6.22
CA PRO A 22 -0.76 -10.09 5.24
C PRO A 22 -0.17 -11.44 4.85
N GLU A 23 -1.00 -12.49 4.90
CA GLU A 23 -0.63 -13.83 4.44
C GLU A 23 -0.25 -13.82 2.95
N LEU A 24 1.06 -13.84 2.69
CA LEU A 24 1.68 -13.81 1.37
C LEU A 24 1.56 -15.19 0.72
N HIS A 25 0.44 -15.45 0.03
CA HIS A 25 0.30 -16.66 -0.77
C HIS A 25 0.59 -16.40 -2.26
N GLU A 26 1.69 -17.00 -2.70
CA GLU A 26 2.09 -17.26 -4.09
C GLU A 26 0.91 -17.93 -4.84
N THR A 27 0.54 -17.56 -6.07
CA THR A 27 1.09 -18.11 -7.34
C THR A 27 0.59 -17.25 -8.54
N GLY A 28 1.35 -17.23 -9.65
CA GLY A 28 0.92 -16.71 -10.97
C GLY A 28 1.82 -15.62 -11.59
N ALA A 29 2.88 -16.07 -12.30
CA ALA A 29 3.82 -15.40 -13.23
C ALA A 29 4.07 -13.87 -13.15
N PHE A 30 5.11 -13.49 -12.40
CA PHE A 30 5.88 -12.24 -12.54
C PHE A 30 7.34 -12.64 -12.35
N PRO A 31 8.31 -12.01 -13.04
CA PRO A 31 9.73 -12.21 -12.77
C PRO A 31 10.00 -12.01 -11.28
N ARG A 32 10.89 -12.83 -10.71
CA ARG A 32 11.12 -12.89 -9.26
C ARG A 32 11.57 -11.53 -8.72
N GLU A 33 12.22 -10.75 -9.58
CA GLU A 33 12.79 -9.43 -9.34
C GLU A 33 11.70 -8.35 -9.22
N ALA A 34 10.55 -8.54 -9.89
CA ALA A 34 9.42 -7.59 -9.87
C ALA A 34 8.45 -7.83 -8.70
N ARG A 35 8.78 -8.75 -7.77
CA ARG A 35 7.94 -9.09 -6.61
C ARG A 35 8.60 -8.69 -5.31
N ILE A 36 7.81 -8.11 -4.41
CA ILE A 36 8.20 -7.92 -3.01
C ILE A 36 7.86 -9.24 -2.30
N ARG A 37 8.87 -9.91 -1.75
CA ARG A 37 8.72 -11.28 -1.19
C ARG A 37 9.07 -11.34 0.27
N ARG A 38 10.10 -10.60 0.70
CA ARG A 38 10.62 -10.73 2.04
C ARG A 38 9.83 -9.85 2.99
N ARG A 39 9.50 -10.39 4.16
CA ARG A 39 8.72 -9.67 5.20
C ARG A 39 9.32 -8.32 5.56
N TRP A 40 10.65 -8.22 5.69
CA TRP A 40 11.33 -6.96 6.00
C TRP A 40 11.15 -5.89 4.91
N GLU A 41 10.97 -6.28 3.65
CA GLU A 41 10.69 -5.33 2.56
C GLU A 41 9.29 -4.75 2.73
N PHE A 42 8.31 -5.60 3.04
CA PHE A 42 6.97 -5.15 3.39
C PHE A 42 7.00 -4.23 4.61
N ASP A 43 7.66 -4.62 5.69
CA ASP A 43 7.71 -3.82 6.92
C ASP A 43 8.36 -2.45 6.68
N ARG A 44 9.44 -2.38 5.89
CA ARG A 44 10.09 -1.13 5.49
C ARG A 44 9.13 -0.24 4.70
N ILE A 45 8.49 -0.79 3.66
CA ILE A 45 7.58 -0.02 2.79
C ILE A 45 6.38 0.47 3.61
N HIS A 46 5.83 -0.37 4.49
CA HIS A 46 4.76 0.05 5.36
C HIS A 46 5.18 1.14 6.33
N ARG A 47 6.41 1.11 6.86
CA ARG A 47 6.92 2.08 7.85
C ARG A 47 7.26 3.42 7.22
N ASP A 48 8.02 3.41 6.13
CA ASP A 48 8.68 4.59 5.56
C ASP A 48 8.09 5.01 4.20
N GLY A 49 7.20 4.20 3.63
CA GLY A 49 6.57 4.48 2.34
C GLY A 49 5.48 5.53 2.40
N LEU A 50 5.32 6.23 1.28
CA LEU A 50 4.26 7.20 1.05
C LEU A 50 2.94 6.47 0.80
N ARG A 51 1.91 6.87 1.54
CA ARG A 51 0.59 6.22 1.52
C ARG A 51 -0.41 7.08 0.76
N VAL A 52 -1.08 6.49 -0.23
CA VAL A 52 -2.25 7.05 -0.91
C VAL A 52 -3.43 6.15 -0.60
N ARG A 53 -4.49 6.73 -0.04
CA ARG A 53 -5.71 6.00 0.31
C ARG A 53 -6.77 6.26 -0.74
N THR A 54 -7.48 5.19 -1.07
CA THR A 54 -8.68 5.18 -1.92
C THR A 54 -9.80 4.45 -1.15
N PRO A 55 -11.07 4.53 -1.60
CA PRO A 55 -12.17 3.83 -0.96
C PRO A 55 -11.91 2.33 -0.78
N GLY A 56 -11.49 1.62 -1.83
CA GLY A 56 -11.23 0.19 -1.85
C GLY A 56 -9.78 -0.21 -1.53
N PHE A 57 -8.81 0.67 -1.74
CA PHE A 57 -7.38 0.30 -1.65
C PHE A 57 -6.55 1.29 -0.83
N THR A 58 -5.43 0.81 -0.28
CA THR A 58 -4.35 1.67 0.20
C THR A 58 -3.08 1.30 -0.55
N VAL A 59 -2.55 2.27 -1.29
CA VAL A 59 -1.28 2.16 -2.01
C VAL A 59 -0.18 2.70 -1.12
N VAL A 60 0.88 1.93 -0.95
CA VAL A 60 2.09 2.35 -0.25
C VAL A 60 3.25 2.25 -1.22
N ALA A 61 3.87 3.38 -1.55
CA ALA A 61 4.99 3.46 -2.47
C ALA A 61 6.26 3.82 -1.70
N HIS A 62 7.39 3.20 -2.06
CA HIS A 62 8.70 3.53 -1.53
C HIS A 62 9.74 3.45 -2.65
N LYS A 63 10.85 4.17 -2.51
CA LYS A 63 11.95 4.06 -3.47
C LYS A 63 12.48 2.62 -3.46
N THR A 64 12.71 2.05 -4.65
CA THR A 64 13.26 0.69 -4.71
C THR A 64 14.72 0.67 -4.25
N LEU A 65 15.13 -0.39 -3.56
CA LEU A 65 16.52 -0.56 -3.10
C LEU A 65 17.39 -1.34 -4.07
N THR A 66 16.79 -2.08 -5.02
CA THR A 66 17.46 -3.24 -5.63
C THR A 66 17.25 -3.36 -7.14
N GLY A 67 16.82 -2.32 -7.85
CA GLY A 67 16.73 -2.43 -9.30
C GLY A 67 16.27 -1.21 -10.06
N SER A 68 16.17 -1.41 -11.36
CA SER A 68 15.71 -0.46 -12.37
C SER A 68 14.23 -0.65 -12.75
N ARG A 69 13.47 -1.46 -12.01
CA ARG A 69 12.07 -1.81 -12.31
C ARG A 69 11.16 -1.62 -11.12
N ALA A 70 9.88 -1.38 -11.38
CA ALA A 70 8.83 -1.37 -10.36
C ALA A 70 8.63 -2.76 -9.75
N ARG A 71 8.48 -2.83 -8.42
CA ARG A 71 8.22 -4.07 -7.68
C ARG A 71 6.85 -4.01 -7.04
N PHE A 72 6.09 -5.09 -7.12
CA PHE A 72 4.71 -5.14 -6.61
C PHE A 72 4.54 -6.14 -5.47
N GLY A 73 3.77 -5.72 -4.48
CA GLY A 73 3.28 -6.51 -3.36
C GLY A 73 1.77 -6.28 -3.20
N CYS A 74 1.05 -7.36 -2.90
CA CYS A 74 -0.38 -7.31 -2.67
C CYS A 74 -0.71 -7.93 -1.32
N ALA A 75 -1.46 -7.19 -0.51
CA ALA A 75 -1.96 -7.60 0.77
C ALA A 75 -3.49 -7.61 0.74
N VAL A 76 -4.12 -8.79 0.87
CA VAL A 76 -5.59 -8.90 0.89
C VAL A 76 -6.04 -9.31 2.29
N SER A 77 -6.80 -8.44 2.96
CA SER A 77 -7.32 -8.75 4.29
C SER A 77 -8.35 -9.88 4.25
N ARG A 78 -8.44 -10.68 5.32
CA ARG A 78 -9.52 -11.67 5.50
C ARG A 78 -10.90 -11.01 5.54
N LYS A 79 -10.98 -9.73 5.92
CA LYS A 79 -12.22 -8.93 6.00
C LYS A 79 -12.83 -8.56 4.64
N VAL A 80 -12.13 -8.82 3.53
CA VAL A 80 -12.61 -8.54 2.16
C VAL A 80 -13.71 -9.52 1.74
N GLY A 81 -13.76 -10.72 2.32
CA GLY A 81 -14.79 -11.70 2.05
C GLY A 81 -14.23 -13.10 1.83
N LYS A 82 -15.04 -13.97 1.22
CA LYS A 82 -14.70 -15.38 0.97
C LYS A 82 -13.41 -15.51 0.14
N ALA A 83 -12.75 -16.66 0.27
CA ALA A 83 -11.49 -16.95 -0.44
C ALA A 83 -11.57 -16.69 -1.95
N VAL A 84 -12.71 -17.00 -2.58
CA VAL A 84 -12.96 -16.77 -4.01
C VAL A 84 -12.87 -15.28 -4.38
N ILE A 85 -13.51 -14.40 -3.60
CA ILE A 85 -13.47 -12.93 -3.81
C ILE A 85 -12.04 -12.42 -3.67
N ARG A 86 -11.33 -12.83 -2.61
CA ARG A 86 -9.94 -12.45 -2.37
C ARG A 86 -9.01 -12.90 -3.48
N ASN A 87 -9.17 -14.14 -3.95
CA ASN A 87 -8.38 -14.70 -5.04
C ASN A 87 -8.66 -13.99 -6.36
N ARG A 88 -9.92 -13.64 -6.64
CA ARG A 88 -10.30 -12.86 -7.82
C ARG A 88 -9.65 -11.48 -7.79
N ILE A 89 -9.77 -10.74 -6.68
CA ILE A 89 -9.13 -9.41 -6.53
C ILE A 89 -7.61 -9.52 -6.65
N ARG A 90 -6.98 -10.50 -6.01
CA ARG A 90 -5.54 -10.73 -6.12
C ARG A 90 -5.12 -10.98 -7.57
N ARG A 91 -5.89 -11.76 -8.33
CA ARG A 91 -5.64 -12.02 -9.76
C ARG A 91 -5.79 -10.74 -10.59
N MET A 92 -6.87 -9.98 -10.38
CA MET A 92 -7.10 -8.71 -11.08
C MET A 92 -6.00 -7.68 -10.79
N MET A 93 -5.54 -7.56 -9.54
CA MET A 93 -4.45 -6.63 -9.23
C MET A 93 -3.12 -7.03 -9.87
N LYS A 94 -2.81 -8.34 -9.94
CA LYS A 94 -1.65 -8.83 -10.69
C LYS A 94 -1.76 -8.53 -12.18
N GLU A 95 -2.96 -8.72 -12.75
CA GLU A 95 -3.25 -8.41 -14.14
C GLU A 95 -3.04 -6.93 -14.44
N LEU A 96 -3.62 -6.05 -13.61
CA LEU A 96 -3.47 -4.60 -13.75
C LEU A 96 -2.00 -4.19 -13.67
N PHE A 97 -1.28 -4.67 -12.64
CA PHE A 97 0.13 -4.36 -12.52
C PHE A 97 0.95 -4.90 -13.71
N ARG A 98 0.55 -6.02 -14.33
CA ARG A 98 1.28 -6.57 -15.48
C ARG A 98 1.19 -5.64 -16.68
N ARG A 99 0.05 -4.96 -16.86
CA ARG A 99 -0.19 -3.99 -17.92
C ARG A 99 0.54 -2.67 -17.68
N THR A 100 0.63 -2.23 -16.42
CA THR A 100 1.19 -0.91 -16.08
C THR A 100 2.65 -0.94 -15.62
N ALA A 101 3.23 -2.12 -15.35
CA ALA A 101 4.60 -2.22 -14.81
C ALA A 101 5.67 -1.57 -15.69
N ALA A 102 5.48 -1.52 -17.01
CA ALA A 102 6.40 -0.89 -17.94
C ALA A 102 6.42 0.64 -17.83
N ASP A 103 5.28 1.25 -17.50
CA ASP A 103 5.11 2.71 -17.39
C ASP A 103 5.44 3.24 -15.99
N LEU A 104 5.61 2.35 -15.01
CA LEU A 104 5.90 2.72 -13.64
C LEU A 104 7.39 2.94 -13.43
N PRO A 105 7.77 4.01 -12.70
CA PRO A 105 9.16 4.24 -12.38
C PRO A 105 9.67 3.16 -11.40
N PRO A 106 11.00 3.03 -11.20
CA PRO A 106 11.58 2.02 -10.31
C PRO A 106 11.26 2.29 -8.83
N VAL A 107 10.08 1.86 -8.41
CA VAL A 107 9.56 2.00 -7.04
C VAL A 107 9.02 0.66 -6.53
N ASP A 108 9.06 0.49 -5.22
CA ASP A 108 8.40 -0.61 -4.54
C ASP A 108 6.98 -0.19 -4.17
N LEU A 109 5.99 -0.93 -4.66
CA LEU A 109 4.56 -0.65 -4.51
C LEU A 109 3.89 -1.79 -3.75
N VAL A 110 3.28 -1.47 -2.62
CA VAL A 110 2.45 -2.40 -1.85
C VAL A 110 1.01 -1.91 -1.86
N VAL A 111 0.10 -2.73 -2.36
CA VAL A 111 -1.34 -2.45 -2.35
C VAL A 111 -2.02 -3.29 -1.27
N VAL A 112 -2.64 -2.61 -0.32
CA VAL A 112 -3.49 -3.20 0.71
C VAL A 112 -4.95 -3.09 0.28
N VAL A 113 -5.58 -4.24 0.05
CA VAL A 113 -7.01 -4.34 -0.30
C VAL A 113 -7.83 -4.20 0.96
N ARG A 114 -8.75 -3.24 0.94
CA ARG A 114 -9.68 -2.99 2.04
C ARG A 114 -11.02 -3.72 1.81
N PRO A 115 -11.84 -3.92 2.86
CA PRO A 115 -13.14 -4.59 2.73
C PRO A 115 -14.04 -4.00 1.65
N GLU A 116 -13.98 -2.69 1.46
CA GLU A 116 -14.78 -1.95 0.49
C GLU A 116 -14.45 -2.35 -0.97
N ALA A 117 -13.27 -2.92 -1.23
CA ALA A 117 -12.90 -3.44 -2.55
C ALA A 117 -13.60 -4.75 -2.92
N ALA A 118 -14.34 -5.39 -2.01
CA ALA A 118 -15.11 -6.59 -2.31
C ALA A 118 -16.06 -6.40 -3.51
N ARG A 119 -16.64 -5.21 -3.66
CA ARG A 119 -17.53 -4.83 -4.77
C ARG A 119 -16.88 -5.02 -6.14
N TYR A 120 -15.57 -4.81 -6.23
CA TYR A 120 -14.84 -4.90 -7.49
C TYR A 120 -14.70 -6.34 -8.00
N ALA A 121 -14.90 -7.34 -7.15
CA ALA A 121 -14.97 -8.72 -7.62
C ALA A 121 -16.14 -8.97 -8.57
N ALA A 122 -17.21 -8.18 -8.48
CA ALA A 122 -18.34 -8.23 -9.40
C ALA A 122 -18.17 -7.28 -10.60
N LEU A 123 -17.66 -6.07 -10.36
CA LEU A 123 -17.52 -5.03 -11.38
C LEU A 123 -16.45 -5.36 -12.45
N GLY A 124 -15.30 -5.87 -12.02
CA GLY A 124 -14.25 -6.33 -12.94
C GLY A 124 -12.93 -5.58 -12.83
N LEU A 125 -12.07 -5.79 -13.83
CA LEU A 125 -10.70 -5.26 -13.85
C LEU A 125 -10.66 -3.77 -14.14
N ASP A 126 -11.51 -3.29 -15.05
CA ASP A 126 -11.50 -1.90 -15.52
C ASP A 126 -11.88 -0.94 -14.39
N ASP A 127 -12.90 -1.28 -13.60
CA ASP A 127 -13.29 -0.50 -12.42
C ASP A 127 -12.19 -0.42 -11.36
N ILE A 128 -11.46 -1.52 -11.13
CA ILE A 128 -10.27 -1.50 -10.27
C ILE A 128 -9.22 -0.57 -10.86
N GLY A 129 -9.01 -0.62 -12.18
CA GLY A 129 -8.08 0.24 -12.89
C GLY A 129 -8.39 1.72 -12.71
N GLN A 130 -9.67 2.10 -12.87
CA GLN A 130 -10.13 3.49 -12.71
C GLN A 130 -9.86 4.04 -11.30
N GLU A 131 -10.01 3.23 -10.25
CA GLU A 131 -9.70 3.68 -8.87
C GLU A 131 -8.19 3.61 -8.56
N LEU A 132 -7.53 2.51 -8.95
CA LEU A 132 -6.19 2.17 -8.48
C LEU A 132 -5.07 2.81 -9.30
N LEU A 133 -5.22 2.96 -10.62
CA LEU A 133 -4.16 3.53 -11.48
C LEU A 133 -3.82 4.99 -11.12
N PRO A 134 -4.80 5.90 -10.93
CA PRO A 134 -4.49 7.27 -10.53
C PRO A 134 -3.76 7.32 -9.18
N ALA A 135 -4.15 6.46 -8.23
CA ALA A 135 -3.52 6.37 -6.93
C ALA A 135 -2.08 5.83 -7.02
N LEU A 136 -1.84 4.82 -7.87
CA LEU A 136 -0.51 4.28 -8.15
C LEU A 136 0.40 5.35 -8.76
N HIS A 137 -0.04 6.02 -9.83
CA HIS A 137 0.74 7.09 -10.46
C HIS A 137 1.03 8.23 -9.50
N THR A 138 0.05 8.65 -8.71
CA THR A 138 0.23 9.70 -7.70
C THR A 138 1.25 9.30 -6.64
N ALA A 139 1.17 8.06 -6.14
CA ALA A 139 2.11 7.55 -5.15
C ALA A 139 3.54 7.44 -5.72
N ALA A 140 3.67 6.86 -6.91
CA ALA A 140 4.95 6.68 -7.58
C ALA A 140 5.63 8.02 -7.91
N ARG A 141 4.89 8.97 -8.48
CA ARG A 141 5.41 10.33 -8.77
C ARG A 141 5.83 11.05 -7.50
N ARG A 142 5.02 11.01 -6.43
CA ARG A 142 5.36 11.67 -5.15
C ARG A 142 6.62 11.09 -4.51
N VAL A 143 6.83 9.78 -4.60
CA VAL A 143 8.07 9.13 -4.12
C VAL A 143 9.28 9.58 -4.93
N MET A 144 9.12 9.79 -6.25
CA MET A 144 10.21 10.28 -7.10
C MET A 144 10.54 11.75 -6.88
N THR A 145 9.54 12.60 -6.56
CA THR A 145 9.77 14.04 -6.36
C THR A 145 10.22 14.39 -4.94
N HIS A 146 9.84 13.62 -3.93
CA HIS A 146 10.20 13.91 -2.54
C HIS A 146 11.34 13.02 -2.07
N LYS A 147 12.53 13.63 -1.89
CA LYS A 147 13.66 13.05 -1.13
C LYS A 147 13.13 12.59 0.24
N SER A 148 13.19 11.29 0.48
CA SER A 148 12.86 10.56 1.70
C SER A 148 12.78 11.44 2.95
N ARG A 149 11.57 11.81 3.38
CA ARG A 149 11.34 12.24 4.77
C ARG A 149 10.81 11.04 5.54
N PRO A 150 11.63 10.38 6.37
CA PRO A 150 11.12 9.38 7.29
C PRO A 150 10.42 10.14 8.42
N ARG A 151 9.15 9.83 8.68
CA ARG A 151 8.52 9.85 10.02
C ARG A 151 7.00 9.73 9.93
N ARG A 152 6.48 8.55 10.31
CA ARG A 152 5.52 8.42 11.42
C ARG A 152 5.38 6.95 11.80
N GLY A 153 5.88 6.64 13.01
CA GLY A 153 5.68 5.36 13.67
C GLY A 153 4.20 5.03 13.93
N PRO A 154 3.89 3.76 14.16
CA PRO A 154 2.52 3.24 14.18
C PRO A 154 1.80 3.72 15.43
N GLY A 155 0.57 4.17 15.27
CA GLY A 155 -0.34 4.19 16.41
C GLY A 155 -0.86 2.80 16.63
N GLY A 156 -0.94 2.39 17.89
CA GLY A 156 -1.77 1.28 18.34
C GLY A 156 -3.01 1.87 18.98
N ARG A 157 -4.21 1.45 18.57
CA ARG A 157 -5.43 1.65 19.37
C ARG A 157 -6.13 0.31 19.63
N ARG A 158 -6.42 0.15 20.94
CA ARG A 158 -7.60 -0.43 21.60
C ARG A 158 -7.76 -1.96 21.63
N ARG A 159 -7.54 -2.52 22.82
CA ARG A 159 -8.65 -2.90 23.71
C ARG A 159 -8.30 -2.52 25.14
#